data_AF-A0A223P7F9-F1
#
_entry.id   AF-A0A223P7F9-F1
#
_cell.length_a   1.000
_cell.length_b   1.000
_cell.length_c   1.000
_cell.angle_alpha   90.00
_cell.angle_beta   90.00
_cell.angle_gamma   90.00
#
_symmetry.space_group_name_H-M   'P 1'
#
loop_
_entity.id
_entity.type
_entity.pdbx_description
1 polymer ?
#
loop_
_entity_poly.entity_id
_entity_poly.type
_entity_poly.pdbx_seq_one_letter_code
_entity_poly.pdbx_strand_id
1 'polypeptide(L)'
;MRHYLIPSHKHTLGDLLNAAAKRRNRQKKAAWGVMLMVMLYVVLGLQQAHAVVPYRSPEDYGPSLEARNHLPACRRAAMETMAAMANANGVAGGGKIESESFVQRADAEYFRFVMRNGTREVLIICDGHAGVIRRQIDIWGDL
;
A
#
# COMPACT_ATOMS: atom_id res chain seq x y z
N MET A 1 -37.47 -30.97 -76.00
CA MET A 1 -37.85 -31.02 -74.58
C MET A 1 -36.57 -30.90 -73.74
N ARG A 2 -36.48 -29.89 -72.87
CA ARG A 2 -35.32 -29.68 -71.97
C ARG A 2 -35.50 -30.57 -70.74
N HIS A 3 -34.63 -31.56 -70.56
CA HIS A 3 -34.53 -32.31 -69.31
C HIS A 3 -33.54 -31.59 -68.39
N TYR A 4 -34.04 -31.09 -67.25
CA TYR A 4 -33.20 -30.52 -66.20
C TYR A 4 -32.57 -31.66 -65.40
N LEU A 5 -31.23 -31.66 -65.29
CA LEU A 5 -30.48 -32.50 -64.36
C LEU A 5 -30.72 -31.99 -62.94
N ILE A 6 -31.44 -32.77 -62.15
CA ILE A 6 -31.67 -32.53 -60.72
C ILE A 6 -30.32 -32.81 -59.99
N PRO A 7 -29.75 -31.85 -59.24
CA PRO A 7 -28.48 -32.08 -58.57
C PRO A 7 -28.61 -33.05 -57.40
N SER A 8 -27.61 -33.92 -57.25
CA SER A 8 -27.51 -34.94 -56.20
C SER A 8 -27.44 -34.30 -54.80
N HIS A 9 -28.60 -34.23 -54.15
CA HIS A 9 -28.83 -33.61 -52.84
C HIS A 9 -28.15 -34.31 -51.64
N LYS A 10 -27.56 -35.50 -51.85
CA LYS A 10 -27.02 -36.33 -50.75
C LYS A 10 -25.59 -35.96 -50.36
N HIS A 11 -24.77 -35.47 -51.30
CA HIS A 11 -23.40 -35.05 -51.01
C HIS A 11 -23.34 -33.72 -50.26
N THR A 12 -24.24 -32.79 -50.57
CA THR A 12 -24.27 -31.45 -49.96
C THR A 12 -24.63 -31.45 -48.49
N LEU A 13 -25.49 -32.37 -48.04
CA LEU A 13 -25.95 -32.45 -46.65
C LEU A 13 -24.88 -33.03 -45.72
N GLY A 14 -24.11 -34.02 -46.19
CA GLY A 14 -22.97 -34.58 -45.47
C GLY A 14 -21.84 -33.56 -45.27
N ASP A 15 -21.55 -32.76 -46.28
CA ASP A 15 -20.53 -31.71 -46.21
C ASP A 15 -20.92 -30.59 -45.24
N LEU A 16 -22.20 -30.22 -45.20
CA LEU A 16 -22.73 -29.25 -44.23
C LEU A 16 -22.63 -29.76 -42.79
N LEU A 17 -22.96 -31.03 -42.53
CA LEU A 17 -22.85 -31.65 -41.21
C LEU A 17 -21.38 -31.75 -40.76
N ASN A 18 -20.47 -32.13 -41.65
CA ASN A 18 -19.03 -32.18 -41.37
C ASN A 18 -18.45 -30.78 -41.10
N ALA A 19 -18.86 -29.77 -41.87
CA ALA A 19 -18.47 -28.38 -41.64
C ALA A 19 -18.98 -27.87 -40.29
N ALA A 20 -20.23 -28.21 -39.92
CA ALA A 20 -20.82 -27.86 -38.62
C ALA A 20 -20.09 -28.56 -37.46
N ALA A 21 -19.75 -29.84 -37.58
CA ALA A 21 -18.99 -30.58 -36.57
C ALA A 21 -17.59 -29.99 -36.36
N LYS A 22 -16.90 -29.59 -37.45
CA LYS A 22 -15.59 -28.94 -37.41
C LYS A 22 -15.66 -27.57 -36.73
N ARG A 23 -16.71 -26.77 -36.99
CA ARG A 23 -16.95 -25.49 -36.32
C ARG A 23 -17.21 -25.67 -34.83
N ARG A 24 -18.06 -26.64 -34.44
CA ARG A 24 -18.33 -26.96 -33.04
C ARG A 24 -17.08 -27.38 -32.29
N ASN A 25 -16.20 -28.18 -32.91
CA ASN A 25 -14.95 -28.60 -32.29
C ASN A 25 -13.97 -27.41 -32.10
N ARG A 26 -13.89 -26.50 -33.07
CA ARG A 26 -13.12 -25.25 -32.95
C ARG A 26 -13.65 -24.35 -31.83
N GLN A 27 -14.96 -24.18 -31.74
CA GLN A 27 -15.60 -23.40 -30.67
C GLN A 27 -15.35 -24.00 -29.29
N LYS A 28 -15.41 -25.34 -29.16
CA LYS A 28 -15.06 -26.02 -27.91
C LYS A 28 -13.61 -25.75 -27.51
N LYS A 29 -12.66 -25.88 -28.44
CA LYS A 29 -11.24 -25.58 -28.18
C LYS A 29 -11.02 -24.12 -27.79
N ALA A 30 -11.69 -23.18 -28.44
CA ALA A 30 -11.63 -21.76 -28.09
C ALA A 30 -12.22 -21.49 -26.70
N ALA A 31 -13.36 -22.09 -26.37
CA ALA A 31 -13.98 -21.97 -25.04
C ALA A 31 -13.07 -22.54 -23.94
N TRP A 32 -12.42 -23.68 -24.19
CA TRP A 32 -11.41 -24.24 -23.29
C TRP A 32 -10.21 -23.31 -23.10
N GLY A 33 -9.71 -22.71 -24.18
CA GLY A 33 -8.62 -21.73 -24.11
C GLY A 33 -8.99 -20.49 -23.29
N VAL A 34 -10.20 -19.95 -23.49
CA VAL A 34 -10.70 -18.81 -22.71
C VAL A 34 -10.87 -19.17 -21.24
N MET A 35 -11.47 -20.33 -20.93
CA MET A 35 -11.64 -20.80 -19.57
C MET A 35 -10.29 -20.95 -18.86
N LEU A 36 -9.27 -21.49 -19.54
CA LEU A 36 -7.94 -21.67 -18.99
C LEU A 36 -7.25 -20.32 -18.72
N MET A 37 -7.41 -19.33 -19.59
CA MET A 37 -6.90 -17.97 -19.38
C MET A 37 -7.58 -17.28 -18.20
N VAL A 38 -8.90 -17.43 -18.03
CA VAL A 38 -9.63 -16.88 -16.87
C VAL A 38 -9.14 -17.53 -15.57
N MET A 39 -8.98 -18.85 -15.56
CA MET A 39 -8.46 -19.56 -14.38
C MET A 39 -7.03 -19.11 -14.03
N LEU A 40 -6.14 -18.96 -15.02
CA LEU A 40 -4.79 -18.44 -14.81
C LEU A 40 -4.79 -17.02 -14.25
N TYR A 41 -5.65 -16.14 -14.79
CA TYR A 41 -5.77 -14.77 -14.31
C TYR A 41 -6.25 -14.70 -12.86
N VAL A 42 -7.23 -15.52 -12.48
CA VAL A 42 -7.73 -15.58 -11.10
C VAL A 42 -6.65 -16.09 -10.15
N VAL A 43 -5.93 -17.16 -10.52
CA VAL A 43 -4.87 -17.73 -9.68
C VAL A 43 -3.69 -16.77 -9.51
N LEU A 44 -3.23 -16.12 -10.58
CA LEU A 44 -2.14 -15.14 -10.52
C LEU A 44 -2.54 -13.84 -9.82
N GLY A 45 -3.78 -13.38 -10.02
CA GLY A 45 -4.32 -12.19 -9.35
C GLY A 45 -4.50 -12.39 -7.85
N LEU A 46 -4.87 -13.61 -7.41
CA LEU A 46 -5.01 -13.94 -5.99
C LEU A 46 -3.66 -13.91 -5.26
N GLN A 47 -2.55 -14.29 -5.91
CA GLN A 47 -1.23 -14.23 -5.27
C GLN A 47 -0.76 -12.80 -4.95
N GLN A 48 -1.27 -11.78 -5.65
CA GLN A 48 -0.94 -10.38 -5.38
C GLN A 48 -1.84 -9.72 -4.32
N ALA A 49 -2.89 -10.40 -3.85
CA ALA A 49 -3.85 -9.86 -2.89
C ALA A 49 -3.50 -10.14 -1.40
N HIS A 50 -2.39 -10.84 -1.13
CA HIS A 50 -1.94 -11.13 0.24
C HIS A 50 -1.19 -9.95 0.88
N ALA A 51 -1.72 -8.73 0.77
CA ALA A 51 -1.32 -7.58 1.58
C ALA A 51 -2.06 -7.57 2.93
N VAL A 52 -2.35 -8.76 3.48
CA VAL A 52 -2.95 -8.89 4.81
C VAL A 52 -1.81 -8.73 5.81
N VAL A 53 -1.72 -7.55 6.42
CA VAL A 53 -0.85 -7.33 7.57
C VAL A 53 -1.25 -8.37 8.63
N PRO A 54 -0.30 -9.19 9.14
CA PRO A 54 -0.63 -10.19 10.16
C PRO A 54 -1.28 -9.50 11.35
N TYR A 55 -2.42 -10.03 11.79
CA TYR A 55 -3.13 -9.52 12.95
C TYR A 55 -2.17 -9.49 14.15
N ARG A 56 -1.93 -8.29 14.69
CA ARG A 56 -1.28 -8.09 15.98
C ARG A 56 -2.35 -7.80 17.03
N SER A 57 -2.11 -8.22 18.27
CA SER A 57 -3.04 -7.94 19.36
C SER A 57 -3.08 -6.43 19.63
N PRO A 58 -4.21 -5.86 20.10
CA PRO A 58 -4.30 -4.45 20.52
C PRO A 58 -3.15 -4.01 21.45
N GLU A 59 -2.68 -4.94 22.29
CA GLU A 59 -1.60 -4.77 23.25
C GLU A 59 -0.22 -4.62 22.59
N ASP A 60 -0.06 -5.18 21.38
CA ASP A 60 1.15 -5.05 20.56
C ASP A 60 1.21 -3.71 19.79
N TYR A 61 0.12 -2.93 19.81
CA TYR A 61 0.12 -1.57 19.24
C TYR A 61 0.58 -0.59 20.31
N GLY A 62 1.90 -0.51 20.46
CA GLY A 62 2.53 0.43 21.35
C GLY A 62 4.04 0.40 21.23
N PRO A 63 4.72 1.40 21.79
CA PRO A 63 6.17 1.35 21.92
C PRO A 63 6.59 0.14 22.75
N SER A 64 7.66 -0.52 22.32
CA SER A 64 8.34 -1.52 23.15
C SER A 64 8.69 -0.97 24.53
N LEU A 65 8.95 -1.86 25.47
CA LEU A 65 9.29 -1.49 26.85
C LEU A 65 10.60 -0.67 26.89
N GLU A 66 11.55 -0.98 26.00
CA GLU A 66 12.77 -0.19 25.80
C GLU A 66 12.43 1.21 25.28
N ALA A 67 11.61 1.32 24.23
CA ALA A 67 11.24 2.62 23.69
C ALA A 67 10.44 3.48 24.68
N ARG A 68 9.57 2.88 25.49
CA ARG A 68 8.86 3.58 26.56
C ARG A 68 9.82 4.23 27.56
N ASN A 69 10.95 3.60 27.87
CA ASN A 69 11.94 4.14 28.79
C ASN A 69 12.66 5.38 28.21
N HIS A 70 12.78 5.46 26.88
CA HIS A 70 13.39 6.59 26.19
C HIS A 70 12.43 7.75 25.91
N LEU A 71 11.11 7.56 26.03
CA LEU A 71 10.12 8.61 25.77
C LEU A 71 10.37 9.91 26.56
N PRO A 72 10.67 9.90 27.88
CA PRO A 72 10.98 11.12 28.63
C PRO A 72 12.24 11.83 28.12
N ALA A 73 13.24 11.08 27.65
CA ALA A 73 14.46 11.64 27.06
C ALA A 73 14.15 12.30 25.72
N CYS A 74 13.39 11.62 24.85
CA CYS A 74 12.91 12.17 23.58
C CYS A 74 12.09 13.45 23.77
N ARG A 75 11.20 13.49 24.77
CA ARG A 75 10.39 14.67 25.06
C ARG A 75 11.24 15.86 25.49
N ARG A 76 12.24 15.64 26.36
CA ARG A 76 13.20 16.69 26.76
C ARG A 76 14.01 17.19 25.57
N ALA A 77 14.58 16.27 24.78
CA ALA A 77 15.36 16.62 23.61
C ALA A 77 14.54 17.42 22.58
N ALA A 78 13.26 17.10 22.39
CA ALA A 78 12.36 17.86 21.52
C ALA A 78 12.13 19.30 22.03
N MET A 79 11.91 19.47 23.34
CA MET A 79 11.76 20.79 23.96
C MET A 79 13.05 21.62 23.87
N GLU A 80 14.20 21.00 24.16
CA GLU A 80 15.53 21.63 24.06
C GLU A 80 15.84 22.08 22.63
N THR A 81 15.50 21.23 21.65
CA THR A 81 15.65 21.54 20.22
C THR A 81 14.85 22.78 19.84
N MET A 82 13.58 22.87 20.27
CA MET A 82 12.75 24.04 19.99
C MET A 82 13.21 25.29 20.72
N ALA A 83 13.70 25.15 21.95
CA ALA A 83 14.27 26.26 22.69
C ALA A 83 15.53 26.81 22.00
N ALA A 84 16.42 25.93 21.51
CA ALA A 84 17.59 26.33 20.74
C ALA A 84 17.21 27.08 19.46
N MET A 85 16.18 26.61 18.76
CA MET A 85 15.68 27.24 17.54
C MET A 85 14.98 28.59 17.79
N ALA A 86 14.26 28.72 18.91
CA ALA A 86 13.64 29.98 19.33
C ALA A 86 14.69 31.06 19.64
N ASN A 87 15.76 30.68 20.36
CA ASN A 87 16.88 31.57 20.67
C ASN A 87 17.60 32.06 19.41
N ALA A 88 17.78 31.18 18.41
CA ALA A 88 18.41 31.55 17.13
C ALA A 88 17.58 32.57 16.32
N ASN A 89 16.26 32.54 16.46
CA ASN A 89 15.33 33.39 15.70
C ASN A 89 14.83 34.62 16.50
N GLY A 90 15.31 34.84 17.72
CA GLY A 90 14.89 35.97 18.56
C GLY A 90 13.44 35.93 19.04
N VAL A 91 12.78 34.77 18.97
CA VAL A 91 11.39 34.59 19.42
C VAL A 91 11.40 34.14 20.88
N ALA A 92 10.83 34.95 21.78
CA ALA A 92 10.75 34.63 23.20
C ALA A 92 9.70 33.53 23.46
N GLY A 93 10.16 32.38 23.94
CA GLY A 93 9.30 31.27 24.35
C GLY A 93 9.82 29.91 23.89
N GLY A 94 9.91 28.95 24.81
CA GLY A 94 10.11 27.55 24.45
C GLY A 94 8.87 27.02 23.73
N GLY A 95 9.06 26.31 22.62
CA GLY A 95 7.94 25.73 21.87
C GLY A 95 7.12 24.76 22.73
N LYS A 96 5.84 24.61 22.42
CA LYS A 96 4.92 23.66 23.06
C LYS A 96 4.76 22.41 22.21
N ILE A 97 4.61 21.25 22.84
CA ILE A 97 4.19 20.01 22.17
C ILE A 97 2.67 20.11 21.91
N GLU A 98 2.26 20.15 20.65
CA GLU A 98 0.86 20.08 20.23
C GLU A 98 0.39 18.65 20.02
N SER A 99 1.28 17.77 19.59
CA SER A 99 0.98 16.35 19.40
C SER A 99 2.19 15.48 19.68
N GLU A 100 1.94 14.34 20.31
CA GLU A 100 2.89 13.25 20.50
C GLU A 100 2.30 12.00 19.86
N SER A 101 3.04 11.36 18.96
CA SER A 101 2.61 10.11 18.33
C SER A 101 3.75 9.11 18.26
N PHE A 102 3.39 7.83 18.30
CA PHE A 102 4.30 6.71 18.13
C PHE A 102 4.14 6.12 16.73
N VAL A 103 5.27 5.78 16.10
CA VAL A 103 5.30 5.07 14.82
C VAL A 103 6.29 3.93 14.91
N GLN A 104 5.82 2.73 14.62
CA GLN A 104 6.68 1.58 14.35
C GLN A 104 6.70 1.33 12.85
N ARG A 105 7.90 1.25 12.27
CA ARG A 105 8.08 0.90 10.85
C ARG A 105 9.14 -0.19 10.76
N ALA A 106 8.71 -1.38 10.36
CA ALA A 106 9.54 -2.60 10.44
C ALA A 106 10.08 -2.77 11.87
N ASP A 107 11.39 -2.86 12.04
CA ASP A 107 12.06 -3.04 13.34
C ASP A 107 12.46 -1.73 14.01
N ALA A 108 12.06 -0.58 13.45
CA ALA A 108 12.37 0.73 13.99
C ALA A 108 11.16 1.37 14.68
N GLU A 109 11.42 1.92 15.86
CA GLU A 109 10.45 2.61 16.70
C GLU A 109 10.79 4.09 16.75
N TYR A 110 9.79 4.96 16.57
CA TYR A 110 9.96 6.40 16.55
C TYR A 110 8.90 7.11 17.38
N PHE A 111 9.33 8.14 18.10
CA PHE A 111 8.44 9.13 18.69
C PHE A 111 8.45 10.39 17.84
N ARG A 112 7.27 10.90 17.54
CA ARG A 112 7.07 12.11 16.75
C ARG A 112 6.41 13.17 17.61
N PHE A 113 7.04 14.34 17.68
CA PHE A 113 6.54 15.49 18.40
C PHE A 113 6.25 16.60 17.40
N VAL A 114 5.00 17.03 17.32
CA VAL A 114 4.64 18.26 16.62
C VAL A 114 4.78 19.38 17.62
N MET A 115 5.76 20.23 17.37
CA MET A 115 6.10 21.36 18.22
C MET A 115 5.62 22.65 17.58
N ARG A 116 5.00 23.54 18.37
CA ARG A 116 4.56 24.85 17.91
C ARG A 116 5.24 25.96 18.71
N ASN A 117 5.73 26.98 18.00
CA ASN A 117 6.19 28.23 18.59
C ASN A 117 5.70 29.40 17.74
N GLY A 118 4.71 30.14 18.24
CA GLY A 118 4.01 31.17 17.47
C GLY A 118 3.35 30.59 16.22
N THR A 119 3.73 31.09 15.05
CA THR A 119 3.26 30.63 13.74
C THR A 119 4.05 29.44 13.17
N ARG A 120 5.16 29.07 13.81
CA ARG A 120 6.03 28.00 13.35
C ARG A 120 5.63 26.67 13.93
N GLU A 121 5.64 25.64 13.10
CA GLU A 121 5.34 24.27 13.50
C GLU A 121 6.41 23.32 12.96
N VAL A 122 7.01 22.54 13.86
CA VAL A 122 8.15 21.67 13.55
C VAL A 122 7.80 20.26 13.99
N LEU A 123 7.92 19.31 13.08
CA LEU A 123 7.88 17.89 13.37
C LEU A 123 9.28 17.42 13.77
N ILE A 124 9.42 17.01 15.03
CA ILE A 124 10.63 16.39 15.57
C ILE A 124 10.43 14.88 15.62
N ILE A 125 11.37 14.13 15.04
CA ILE A 125 11.38 12.67 15.04
C ILE A 125 12.53 12.21 15.93
N CYS A 126 12.21 11.46 16.98
CA CYS A 126 13.15 10.85 17.91
C CYS A 126 13.19 9.33 17.71
N ASP A 127 14.38 8.76 17.80
CA ASP A 127 14.62 7.31 17.80
C ASP A 127 14.15 6.71 19.13
N GLY A 128 13.23 5.74 19.07
CA GLY A 128 12.67 5.07 20.23
C GLY A 128 13.69 4.24 20.98
N HIS A 129 14.68 3.63 20.32
CA HIS A 129 15.67 2.77 21.00
C HIS A 129 16.88 3.55 21.53
N ALA A 130 17.18 4.71 20.93
CA ALA A 130 18.35 5.50 21.33
C ALA A 130 17.99 6.76 22.13
N GLY A 131 16.73 7.20 22.11
CA GLY A 131 16.32 8.43 22.78
C GLY A 131 16.91 9.70 22.17
N VAL A 132 17.37 9.65 20.92
CA VAL A 132 18.04 10.75 20.23
C VAL A 132 17.20 11.32 19.09
N ILE A 133 17.31 12.63 18.86
CA ILE A 133 16.64 13.29 17.74
C ILE A 133 17.28 12.83 16.43
N ARG A 134 16.48 12.23 15.55
CA ARG A 134 16.86 11.77 14.22
C ARG A 134 16.67 12.85 13.17
N ARG A 135 15.56 13.58 13.24
CA ARG A 135 15.18 14.55 12.21
C ARG A 135 14.31 15.65 12.78
N GLN A 136 14.44 16.83 12.19
CA GLN A 136 13.58 17.99 12.41
C GLN A 136 13.07 18.42 11.04
N ILE A 137 11.76 18.64 10.93
CA ILE A 137 11.10 19.02 9.68
C ILE A 137 10.21 20.22 10.00
N ASP A 138 10.45 21.34 9.34
CA ASP A 138 9.51 22.47 9.39
C ASP A 138 8.27 22.10 8.58
N ILE A 139 7.09 22.07 9.20
CA ILE A 139 5.86 21.62 8.55
C ILE A 139 5.38 22.67 7.53
N TRP A 140 5.79 23.93 7.72
CA TRP A 140 5.41 25.06 6.88
C TRP A 140 6.55 25.59 6.01
N GLY A 141 7.74 24.97 6.08
CA GLY A 141 8.88 25.31 5.24
C GLY A 141 8.77 24.66 3.87
N ASP A 142 8.69 25.49 2.82
CA ASP A 142 8.55 25.17 1.39
C ASP A 142 7.22 24.50 0.99
N LEU A 143 6.17 25.32 0.91
CA LEU A 143 5.10 25.20 -0.09
C LEU A 143 5.30 26.25 -1.17
#